data_AF-A0A2V7SYT3-F1
#
_entry.id   AF-A0A2V7SYT3-F1
#
_cell.length_a   1.000
_cell.length_b   1.000
_cell.length_c   1.000
_cell.angle_alpha   90.00
_cell.angle_beta   90.00
_cell.angle_gamma   90.00
#
_symmetry.space_group_name_H-M   'P 1'
#
loop_
_entity.id
_entity.type
_entity.pdbx_description
1 polymer ?
#
loop_
_entity_poly.entity_id
_entity_poly.type
_entity_poly.pdbx_seq_one_letter_code
_entity_poly.pdbx_strand_id
1 'polypeptide(L)'
;MRRLVSSTVLALFATAGLANSSAAQDDRTTPSPRTATDSLFTRARRLVSEGDGATGRAIVDSILHASPEGTPAYGDALFWRGALAETAADAERDYRRVIVEYPLSPYADDALLSLAELEQARGDRAAAYQHLQRFVREHPAGPARARAGLAAARLAFEQRDMARGCAMIADARQSAGSTDVELRNQIDYHGAHCAATATATAATPAPSTVAPSGRSSGSPSVISSPPPRTSSTAAATGARASTVPSPATAPHVDTGATASTPT
;
A
#
# COMPACT_ATOMS: atom_id res chain seq x y z
N MET A 1 30.20 55.18 -24.92
CA MET A 1 29.57 56.41 -25.45
C MET A 1 28.10 56.36 -25.08
N ARG A 2 27.71 56.99 -23.95
CA ARG A 2 26.85 58.19 -23.92
C ARG A 2 25.62 58.11 -24.83
N ARG A 3 24.42 57.95 -24.26
CA ARG A 3 23.52 59.09 -23.93
C ARG A 3 22.36 58.64 -23.04
N LEU A 4 22.21 59.38 -21.94
CA LEU A 4 21.04 59.46 -21.09
C LEU A 4 19.89 60.13 -21.86
N VAL A 5 18.64 59.73 -21.59
CA VAL A 5 17.51 60.67 -21.57
C VAL A 5 16.67 60.39 -20.32
N SER A 6 16.73 61.37 -19.44
CA SER A 6 15.90 61.55 -18.25
C SER A 6 14.54 62.09 -18.68
N SER A 7 13.45 61.59 -18.11
CA SER A 7 12.17 62.28 -18.11
C SER A 7 11.42 61.98 -16.81
N THR A 8 11.75 62.82 -15.83
CA THR A 8 10.97 63.13 -14.63
C THR A 8 9.58 63.61 -15.00
N VAL A 9 8.53 62.94 -14.50
CA VAL A 9 7.21 63.54 -14.30
C VAL A 9 6.92 63.53 -12.81
N LEU A 10 6.95 64.73 -12.23
CA LEU A 10 6.61 65.04 -10.85
C LEU A 10 5.09 65.26 -10.81
N ALA A 11 4.33 64.31 -10.26
CA ALA A 11 2.92 64.51 -9.95
C ALA A 11 2.77 64.66 -8.43
N LEU A 12 2.49 65.89 -8.00
CA LEU A 12 1.95 66.20 -6.68
C LEU A 12 0.58 65.53 -6.57
N PHE A 13 0.41 64.61 -5.61
CA PHE A 13 -0.91 64.25 -5.10
C PHE A 13 -1.01 64.62 -3.63
N ALA A 14 -2.01 65.45 -3.36
CA ALA A 14 -2.40 65.95 -2.06
C ALA A 14 -2.91 64.81 -1.17
N THR A 15 -2.63 64.94 0.11
CA THR A 15 -2.97 64.04 1.20
C THR A 15 -4.48 64.01 1.46
N ALA A 16 -5.05 62.80 1.48
CA ALA A 16 -6.28 62.51 2.22
C ALA A 16 -5.96 61.35 3.17
N GLY A 17 -5.85 61.67 4.46
CA GLY A 17 -5.65 60.70 5.52
C GLY A 17 -6.86 59.78 5.64
N LEU A 18 -6.70 58.52 5.25
CA LEU A 18 -7.52 57.43 5.73
C LEU A 18 -6.75 56.75 6.84
N ALA A 19 -7.33 56.76 8.04
CA ALA A 19 -6.87 55.95 9.14
C ALA A 19 -6.89 54.48 8.69
N ASN A 20 -5.70 53.94 8.38
CA ASN A 20 -5.52 52.50 8.28
C ASN A 20 -5.79 51.92 9.67
N SER A 21 -7.03 51.53 9.89
CA SER A 21 -7.36 50.58 10.93
C SER A 21 -6.74 49.26 10.49
N SER A 22 -5.51 49.01 10.93
CA SER A 22 -4.96 47.67 11.01
C SER A 22 -5.78 46.90 12.04
N ALA A 23 -6.98 46.48 11.63
CA ALA A 23 -7.60 45.31 12.20
C ALA A 23 -6.61 44.18 11.95
N ALA A 24 -5.78 43.89 12.95
CA ALA A 24 -5.05 42.65 13.02
C ALA A 24 -6.08 41.54 12.82
N GLN A 25 -6.09 40.97 11.61
CA GLN A 25 -6.76 39.72 11.35
C GLN A 25 -5.97 38.69 12.15
N ASP A 26 -6.37 38.51 13.41
CA ASP A 26 -6.02 37.34 14.22
C ASP A 26 -6.83 36.18 13.62
N ASP A 27 -6.47 35.80 12.39
CA ASP A 27 -7.00 34.64 11.67
C ASP A 27 -6.38 33.40 12.31
N ARG A 28 -6.85 33.08 13.52
CA ARG A 28 -6.62 31.79 14.15
C ARG A 28 -7.43 30.77 13.37
N THR A 29 -6.94 30.44 12.17
CA THR A 29 -7.42 29.30 11.40
C THR A 29 -7.21 28.07 12.28
N THR A 30 -8.27 27.62 12.94
CA THR A 30 -8.20 26.42 13.78
C THR A 30 -7.99 25.25 12.81
N PRO A 31 -6.90 24.47 12.95
CA PRO A 31 -6.65 23.37 12.04
C PRO A 31 -7.83 22.39 12.08
N SER A 32 -8.22 21.90 10.91
CA SER A 32 -9.26 20.87 10.80
C SER A 32 -8.85 19.63 11.61
N PRO A 33 -9.81 18.84 12.16
CA PRO A 33 -9.50 17.67 12.99
C PRO A 33 -8.50 16.68 12.36
N ARG A 34 -8.57 16.47 11.04
CA ARG A 34 -7.60 15.65 10.31
C ARG A 34 -6.19 16.25 10.32
N THR A 35 -6.05 17.51 9.94
CA THR A 35 -4.75 18.21 9.94
C THR A 35 -4.13 18.26 11.33
N ALA A 36 -4.95 18.43 12.38
CA ALA A 36 -4.49 18.34 13.76
C ALA A 36 -3.96 16.92 14.07
N THR A 37 -4.69 15.87 13.67
CA THR A 37 -4.26 14.47 13.86
C THR A 37 -2.97 14.15 13.09
N ASP A 38 -2.84 14.61 11.85
CA ASP A 38 -1.62 14.47 11.02
C ASP A 38 -0.40 15.11 11.69
N SER A 39 -0.61 16.26 12.34
CA SER A 39 0.44 16.95 13.11
C SER A 39 0.89 16.13 14.33
N LEU A 40 -0.04 15.41 14.98
CA LEU A 40 0.27 14.54 16.11
C LEU A 40 1.00 13.28 15.68
N PHE A 41 0.64 12.66 14.55
CA PHE A 41 1.39 11.53 13.98
C PHE A 41 2.82 11.94 13.59
N THR A 42 2.98 13.14 13.01
CA THR A 42 4.30 13.68 12.69
C THR A 42 5.14 13.88 13.96
N ARG A 43 4.54 14.41 15.03
CA ARG A 43 5.20 14.55 16.33
C ARG A 43 5.57 13.18 16.92
N ALA A 44 4.67 12.20 16.88
CA ALA A 44 4.91 10.85 17.38
C ALA A 44 6.11 10.21 16.68
N ARG A 45 6.16 10.28 15.35
CA ARG A 45 7.28 9.77 14.55
C ARG A 45 8.60 10.44 14.90
N ARG A 46 8.59 11.76 15.11
CA ARG A 46 9.78 12.51 15.53
C ARG A 46 10.31 12.00 16.88
N LEU A 47 9.45 11.84 17.88
CA LEU A 47 9.83 11.32 19.18
C LEU A 47 10.46 9.91 19.09
N VAL A 48 9.86 9.02 18.30
CA VAL A 48 10.43 7.68 18.05
C VAL A 48 11.82 7.79 17.42
N SER A 49 12.00 8.65 16.42
CA SER A 49 13.30 8.84 15.77
C SER A 49 14.37 9.47 16.67
N GLU A 50 13.96 10.22 17.70
CA GLU A 50 14.83 10.82 18.70
C GLU A 50 15.17 9.85 19.85
N GLY A 51 14.62 8.63 19.84
CA GLY A 51 14.83 7.60 20.85
C GLY A 51 13.75 7.55 21.93
N ASP A 52 12.83 8.52 21.97
CA ASP A 52 11.67 8.51 22.87
C ASP A 52 10.49 7.75 22.25
N GLY A 53 10.73 6.46 22.02
CA GLY A 53 9.75 5.55 21.42
C GLY A 53 8.47 5.41 22.24
N ALA A 54 8.60 5.37 23.56
CA ALA A 54 7.48 5.21 24.48
C ALA A 54 6.50 6.39 24.40
N THR A 55 7.01 7.63 24.48
CA THR A 55 6.15 8.81 24.37
C THR A 55 5.54 8.94 22.97
N GLY A 56 6.32 8.63 21.93
CA GLY A 56 5.82 8.62 20.56
C GLY A 56 4.65 7.65 20.35
N ARG A 57 4.78 6.40 20.82
CA ARG A 57 3.72 5.40 20.76
C ARG A 57 2.49 5.78 21.60
N ALA A 58 2.68 6.32 22.80
CA ALA A 58 1.58 6.76 23.66
C ALA A 58 0.70 7.84 23.02
N ILE A 59 1.27 8.72 22.18
CA ILE A 59 0.48 9.69 21.40
C ILE A 59 -0.45 8.97 20.42
N VAL A 60 0.06 7.97 19.70
CA VAL A 60 -0.75 7.22 18.73
C VAL A 60 -1.83 6.38 19.41
N ASP A 61 -1.51 5.75 20.54
CA ASP A 61 -2.49 4.99 21.32
C ASP A 61 -3.63 5.89 21.83
N SER A 62 -3.32 7.12 22.24
CA SER A 62 -4.32 8.12 22.62
C SER A 62 -5.24 8.50 21.46
N ILE A 63 -4.69 8.71 20.25
CA ILE A 63 -5.49 9.00 19.05
C ILE A 63 -6.39 7.81 18.69
N LEU A 64 -5.86 6.59 18.77
CA LEU A 64 -6.64 5.37 18.49
C LEU A 64 -7.79 5.22 19.49
N HIS A 65 -7.56 5.46 20.78
CA HIS A 65 -8.61 5.41 21.81
C HIS A 65 -9.70 6.47 21.61
N ALA A 66 -9.31 7.66 21.12
CA ALA A 66 -10.26 8.72 20.81
C ALA A 66 -11.00 8.54 19.47
N SER A 67 -10.54 7.62 18.62
CA SER A 67 -11.12 7.35 17.31
C SER A 67 -12.25 6.31 17.42
N PRO A 68 -13.45 6.55 16.87
CA PRO A 68 -14.51 5.56 16.89
C PRO A 68 -14.21 4.36 15.97
N GLU A 69 -14.39 3.13 16.47
CA GLU A 69 -14.24 1.92 15.66
C GLU A 69 -15.17 1.93 14.43
N GLY A 70 -14.72 1.28 13.34
CA GLY A 70 -15.43 1.27 12.07
C GLY A 70 -15.32 2.56 11.25
N THR A 71 -14.62 3.59 11.75
CA THR A 71 -14.37 4.82 10.98
C THR A 71 -13.01 4.78 10.27
N PRO A 72 -12.84 5.50 9.14
CA PRO A 72 -11.53 5.64 8.49
C PRO A 72 -10.45 6.19 9.44
N ALA A 73 -10.81 7.13 10.34
CA ALA A 73 -9.88 7.70 11.32
C ALA A 73 -9.29 6.65 12.28
N TYR A 74 -10.06 5.62 12.61
CA TYR A 74 -9.55 4.48 13.39
C TYR A 74 -8.54 3.66 12.58
N GLY A 75 -8.83 3.42 11.29
CA GLY A 75 -7.87 2.81 10.35
C GLY A 75 -6.57 3.61 10.23
N ASP A 76 -6.67 4.94 10.17
CA ASP A 76 -5.51 5.83 10.13
C ASP A 76 -4.65 5.68 11.39
N ALA A 77 -5.28 5.69 12.56
CA ALA A 77 -4.60 5.48 13.83
C ALA A 77 -3.96 4.09 13.95
N LEU A 78 -4.61 3.03 13.41
CA LEU A 78 -4.03 1.69 13.34
C LEU A 78 -2.78 1.65 12.45
N PHE A 79 -2.81 2.30 11.28
CA PHE A 79 -1.65 2.37 10.40
C PHE A 79 -0.45 3.00 11.13
N TRP A 80 -0.67 4.13 11.80
CA TRP A 80 0.39 4.80 12.55
C TRP A 80 0.86 4.03 13.76
N ARG A 81 -0.02 3.25 14.42
CA ARG A 81 0.38 2.37 15.51
C ARG A 81 1.29 1.25 15.00
N GLY A 82 0.96 0.68 13.85
CA GLY A 82 1.82 -0.30 13.18
C GLY A 82 3.16 0.30 12.75
N ALA A 83 3.16 1.50 12.16
CA ALA A 83 4.37 2.19 11.69
C ALA A 83 5.35 2.56 12.81
N LEU A 84 4.86 2.76 14.04
CA LEU A 84 5.68 3.08 15.21
C LEU A 84 5.79 1.92 16.21
N ALA A 85 5.33 0.73 15.81
CA ALA A 85 5.32 -0.44 16.67
C ALA A 85 6.73 -0.84 17.11
N GLU A 86 6.83 -1.39 18.31
CA GLU A 86 8.11 -1.87 18.87
C GLU A 86 8.56 -3.18 18.23
N THR A 87 7.61 -4.00 17.79
CA THR A 87 7.87 -5.31 17.20
C THR A 87 7.21 -5.43 15.83
N ALA A 88 7.81 -6.26 14.96
CA ALA A 88 7.23 -6.59 13.66
C ALA A 88 5.86 -7.31 13.80
N ALA A 89 5.66 -8.10 14.86
CA ALA A 89 4.40 -8.79 15.08
C ALA A 89 3.24 -7.81 15.37
N ASP A 90 3.51 -6.76 16.15
CA ASP A 90 2.53 -5.71 16.42
C ASP A 90 2.21 -4.90 15.16
N ALA A 91 3.24 -4.54 14.37
CA ALA A 91 3.07 -3.85 13.10
C ALA A 91 2.20 -4.65 12.12
N GLU A 92 2.51 -5.94 11.93
CA GLU A 92 1.76 -6.83 11.05
C GLU A 92 0.30 -6.96 11.44
N ARG A 93 0.01 -7.14 12.74
CA ARG A 93 -1.37 -7.20 13.23
C ARG A 93 -2.14 -5.96 12.81
N ASP A 94 -1.56 -4.79 13.03
CA ASP A 94 -2.26 -3.53 12.78
C ASP A 94 -2.41 -3.25 11.28
N TYR A 95 -1.39 -3.49 10.45
CA TYR A 95 -1.50 -3.37 9.00
C TYR A 95 -2.55 -4.31 8.41
N ARG A 96 -2.61 -5.57 8.86
CA ARG A 96 -3.65 -6.52 8.40
C ARG A 96 -5.05 -6.02 8.72
N ARG A 97 -5.25 -5.45 9.91
CA ARG A 97 -6.54 -4.86 10.28
C ARG A 97 -6.88 -3.68 9.39
N VAL A 98 -5.94 -2.78 9.09
CA VAL A 98 -6.20 -1.67 8.16
C VAL A 98 -6.66 -2.19 6.80
N ILE A 99 -5.94 -3.16 6.23
CA ILE A 99 -6.22 -3.71 4.88
C ILE A 99 -7.60 -4.40 4.81
N VAL A 100 -7.98 -5.12 5.87
CA VAL A 100 -9.19 -5.97 5.88
C VAL A 100 -10.42 -5.24 6.41
N GLU A 101 -10.28 -4.53 7.52
CA GLU A 101 -11.40 -3.90 8.24
C GLU A 101 -11.62 -2.45 7.79
N TYR A 102 -10.57 -1.76 7.32
CA TYR A 102 -10.61 -0.33 7.00
C TYR A 102 -10.15 -0.02 5.55
N PRO A 103 -10.72 -0.66 4.52
CA PRO A 103 -10.28 -0.48 3.12
C PRO A 103 -10.53 0.93 2.56
N LEU A 104 -11.32 1.77 3.26
CA LEU A 104 -11.56 3.17 2.90
C LEU A 104 -10.61 4.14 3.62
N SER A 105 -9.72 3.66 4.50
CA SER A 105 -8.68 4.49 5.07
C SER A 105 -7.74 4.96 3.95
N PRO A 106 -7.33 6.25 3.93
CA PRO A 106 -6.28 6.73 3.03
C PRO A 106 -4.96 5.96 3.16
N TYR A 107 -4.73 5.24 4.27
CA TYR A 107 -3.53 4.45 4.51
C TYR A 107 -3.67 2.95 4.21
N ALA A 108 -4.80 2.50 3.64
CA ALA A 108 -4.98 1.08 3.32
C ALA A 108 -3.91 0.56 2.33
N ASP A 109 -3.57 1.39 1.34
CA ASP A 109 -2.56 1.09 0.33
C ASP A 109 -1.14 1.09 0.93
N ASP A 110 -0.85 2.07 1.79
CA ASP A 110 0.43 2.15 2.50
C ASP A 110 0.60 0.97 3.46
N ALA A 111 -0.47 0.55 4.16
CA ALA A 111 -0.46 -0.62 5.02
C ALA A 111 -0.16 -1.90 4.23
N LEU A 112 -0.68 -2.04 3.00
CA LEU A 112 -0.39 -3.17 2.13
C LEU A 112 1.09 -3.22 1.72
N LEU A 113 1.68 -2.07 1.39
CA LEU A 113 3.11 -1.99 1.08
C LEU A 113 3.98 -2.26 2.31
N SER A 114 3.66 -1.66 3.46
CA SER A 114 4.40 -1.90 4.71
C SER A 114 4.32 -3.35 5.17
N LEU A 115 3.18 -4.03 4.97
CA LEU A 115 3.06 -5.46 5.23
C LEU A 115 3.98 -6.29 4.33
N ALA A 116 4.04 -5.98 3.03
CA ALA A 116 4.94 -6.67 2.11
C ALA A 116 6.43 -6.44 2.46
N GLU A 117 6.79 -5.24 2.88
CA GLU A 117 8.14 -4.91 3.34
C GLU A 117 8.52 -5.70 4.61
N LEU A 118 7.58 -5.82 5.55
CA LEU A 118 7.76 -6.60 6.78
C LEU A 118 7.94 -8.09 6.48
N GLU A 119 7.12 -8.62 5.57
CA GLU A 119 7.20 -10.00 5.08
C GLU A 119 8.54 -10.27 4.39
N GLN A 120 9.03 -9.34 3.57
CA GLN A 120 10.35 -9.42 2.96
C GLN A 120 11.46 -9.42 4.02
N ALA A 121 11.38 -8.53 5.02
CA ALA A 121 12.40 -8.41 6.07
C ALA A 121 12.53 -9.69 6.91
N ARG A 122 11.42 -10.42 7.13
CA ARG A 122 11.43 -11.72 7.82
C ARG A 122 11.70 -12.93 6.92
N GLY A 123 11.91 -12.70 5.61
CA GLY A 123 12.21 -13.75 4.63
C GLY A 123 10.98 -14.46 4.04
N ASP A 124 9.75 -14.01 4.34
CA ASP A 124 8.53 -14.51 3.71
C ASP A 124 8.31 -13.86 2.34
N ARG A 125 9.19 -14.22 1.39
CA ARG A 125 9.19 -13.69 0.02
C ARG A 125 7.91 -14.02 -0.74
N ALA A 126 7.26 -15.14 -0.40
CA ALA A 126 6.06 -15.59 -1.09
C ALA A 126 4.85 -14.71 -0.73
N ALA A 127 4.65 -14.43 0.56
CA ALA A 127 3.60 -13.52 1.01
C ALA A 127 3.86 -12.10 0.50
N ALA A 128 5.10 -11.61 0.61
CA ALA A 128 5.46 -10.27 0.13
C ALA A 128 5.16 -10.10 -1.36
N TYR A 129 5.51 -11.10 -2.18
CA TYR A 129 5.22 -11.09 -3.61
C TYR A 129 3.71 -11.04 -3.89
N GLN A 130 2.88 -11.80 -3.15
CA GLN A 130 1.42 -11.80 -3.33
C GLN A 130 0.81 -10.42 -3.03
N HIS A 131 1.23 -9.77 -1.94
CA HIS A 131 0.76 -8.43 -1.58
C HIS A 131 1.20 -7.36 -2.59
N LEU A 132 2.46 -7.39 -3.06
CA LEU A 132 2.94 -6.48 -4.10
C LEU A 132 2.23 -6.71 -5.44
N GLN A 133 2.00 -7.97 -5.82
CA GLN A 133 1.26 -8.28 -7.03
C GLN A 133 -0.19 -7.80 -6.95
N ARG A 134 -0.81 -7.91 -5.78
CA ARG A 134 -2.14 -7.33 -5.52
C ARG A 134 -2.12 -5.82 -5.72
N PHE A 135 -1.16 -5.12 -5.12
CA PHE A 135 -0.97 -3.68 -5.28
C PHE A 135 -0.86 -3.31 -6.77
N VAL A 136 -0.04 -4.02 -7.55
CA VAL A 136 0.13 -3.75 -8.98
C VAL A 136 -1.18 -3.90 -9.76
N ARG A 137 -2.07 -4.84 -9.39
CA ARG A 137 -3.36 -5.05 -10.07
C ARG A 137 -4.41 -4.02 -9.69
N GLU A 138 -4.44 -3.61 -8.42
CA GLU A 138 -5.54 -2.81 -7.85
C GLU A 138 -5.34 -1.30 -8.01
N HIS A 139 -4.09 -0.84 -8.21
CA HIS A 139 -3.79 0.59 -8.31
C HIS A 139 -3.59 1.07 -9.76
N PRO A 140 -3.92 2.34 -10.07
CA PRO A 140 -3.65 2.93 -11.38
C PRO A 140 -2.15 3.08 -11.66
N ALA A 141 -1.81 3.34 -12.93
CA ALA A 141 -0.44 3.64 -13.33
C ALA A 141 0.11 4.86 -12.57
N GLY A 142 1.34 4.76 -12.09
CA GLY A 142 2.03 5.81 -11.36
C GLY A 142 3.26 5.30 -10.60
N PRO A 143 4.02 6.21 -9.95
CA PRO A 143 5.27 5.86 -9.28
C PRO A 143 5.13 4.78 -8.20
N ALA A 144 4.03 4.78 -7.42
CA ALA A 144 3.79 3.77 -6.40
C ALA A 144 3.62 2.36 -7.00
N ARG A 145 2.76 2.24 -8.02
CA ARG A 145 2.58 0.98 -8.76
C ARG A 145 3.87 0.50 -9.41
N ALA A 146 4.66 1.41 -9.96
CA ALA A 146 5.96 1.10 -10.56
C ALA A 146 6.96 0.57 -9.53
N ARG A 147 7.04 1.19 -8.34
CA ARG A 147 7.88 0.72 -7.23
C ARG A 147 7.44 -0.66 -6.73
N ALA A 148 6.14 -0.89 -6.58
CA ALA A 148 5.60 -2.20 -6.19
C ALA A 148 5.95 -3.28 -7.23
N GLY A 149 5.80 -2.98 -8.52
CA GLY A 149 6.19 -3.88 -9.61
C GLY A 149 7.69 -4.18 -9.60
N LEU A 150 8.55 -3.18 -9.39
CA LEU A 150 9.98 -3.39 -9.26
C LEU A 150 10.35 -4.27 -8.06
N ALA A 151 9.72 -4.05 -6.89
CA ALA A 151 9.92 -4.87 -5.71
C ALA A 151 9.48 -6.32 -5.95
N ALA A 152 8.30 -6.54 -6.55
CA ALA A 152 7.81 -7.85 -6.92
C ALA A 152 8.75 -8.56 -7.92
N ALA A 153 9.30 -7.83 -8.88
CA ALA A 153 10.27 -8.37 -9.83
C ALA A 153 11.54 -8.87 -9.13
N ARG A 154 12.11 -8.08 -8.21
CA ARG A 154 13.30 -8.46 -7.41
C ARG A 154 13.05 -9.75 -6.64
N LEU A 155 11.92 -9.85 -5.94
CA LEU A 155 11.52 -11.06 -5.21
C LEU A 155 11.40 -12.28 -6.11
N ALA A 156 10.82 -12.13 -7.31
CA ALA A 156 10.71 -13.23 -8.26
C ALA A 156 12.07 -13.69 -8.80
N PHE A 157 12.97 -12.75 -9.09
CA PHE A 157 14.33 -13.08 -9.54
C PHE A 157 15.16 -13.77 -8.46
N GLU A 158 15.04 -13.37 -7.20
CA GLU A 158 15.66 -14.07 -6.06
C GLU A 158 15.22 -15.54 -5.99
N GLN A 159 13.96 -15.81 -6.33
CA GLN A 159 13.38 -17.16 -6.39
C GLN A 159 13.67 -17.88 -7.72
N ARG A 160 14.51 -17.30 -8.60
CA ARG A 160 14.82 -17.81 -9.95
C ARG A 160 13.61 -17.89 -10.90
N ASP A 161 12.51 -17.24 -10.57
CA ASP A 161 11.33 -17.16 -11.44
C ASP A 161 11.47 -15.99 -12.42
N MET A 162 12.20 -16.26 -13.51
CA MET A 162 12.46 -15.26 -14.55
C MET A 162 11.18 -14.79 -15.25
N ALA A 163 10.19 -15.68 -15.42
CA ALA A 163 8.95 -15.34 -16.10
C ALA A 163 8.13 -14.33 -15.29
N ARG A 164 7.92 -14.60 -13.99
CA ARG A 164 7.24 -13.66 -13.10
C ARG A 164 8.01 -12.36 -12.92
N GLY A 165 9.33 -12.45 -12.78
CA GLY A 165 10.17 -11.26 -12.65
C GLY A 165 10.05 -10.34 -13.85
N CYS A 166 10.13 -10.89 -15.07
CA CYS A 166 10.02 -10.10 -16.29
C CYS A 166 8.61 -9.56 -16.56
N ALA A 167 7.55 -10.28 -16.16
CA ALA A 167 6.19 -9.73 -16.19
C ALA A 167 6.07 -8.49 -15.29
N MET A 168 6.56 -8.56 -14.04
CA MET A 168 6.52 -7.44 -13.11
C MET A 168 7.39 -6.25 -13.57
N ILE A 169 8.53 -6.50 -14.23
CA ILE A 169 9.32 -5.43 -14.90
C ILE A 169 8.50 -4.75 -16.00
N ALA A 170 7.77 -5.51 -16.83
CA ALA A 170 6.94 -4.93 -17.87
C ALA A 170 5.81 -4.06 -17.30
N ASP A 171 5.17 -4.50 -16.22
CA ASP A 171 4.19 -3.70 -15.48
C ASP A 171 4.81 -2.43 -14.88
N ALA A 172 6.01 -2.54 -14.30
CA ALA A 172 6.72 -1.41 -13.72
C ALA A 172 7.10 -0.36 -14.77
N ARG A 173 7.56 -0.78 -15.96
CA ARG A 173 7.87 0.11 -17.10
C ARG A 173 6.64 0.88 -17.59
N GLN A 174 5.49 0.22 -17.68
CA GLN A 174 4.24 0.86 -18.09
C GLN A 174 3.71 1.85 -17.04
N SER A 175 4.02 1.61 -15.77
CA SER A 175 3.56 2.43 -14.64
C SER A 175 4.49 3.60 -14.33
N ALA A 176 5.78 3.50 -14.68
CA ALA A 176 6.76 4.53 -14.37
C ALA A 176 6.52 5.79 -15.21
N GLY A 177 6.29 6.92 -14.52
CA GLY A 177 6.25 8.23 -15.16
C GLY A 177 7.60 8.59 -15.82
N SER A 178 7.59 9.55 -16.75
CA SER A 178 8.81 9.99 -17.45
C SER A 178 9.77 10.80 -16.58
N THR A 179 9.29 11.37 -15.47
CA THR A 179 10.06 12.29 -14.62
C THR A 179 10.87 11.57 -13.52
N ASP A 180 10.55 10.33 -13.19
CA ASP A 180 11.26 9.55 -12.15
C ASP A 180 12.42 8.77 -12.80
N VAL A 181 13.49 9.50 -13.11
CA VAL A 181 14.67 8.96 -13.81
C VAL A 181 15.32 7.83 -13.01
N GLU A 182 15.39 7.98 -11.68
CA GLU A 182 16.00 6.98 -10.81
C GLU A 182 15.20 5.67 -10.82
N LEU A 183 13.88 5.73 -10.64
CA LEU A 183 13.04 4.55 -10.69
C LEU A 183 13.13 3.84 -12.05
N ARG A 184 13.15 4.60 -13.15
CA ARG A 184 13.32 4.05 -14.50
C ARG A 184 14.67 3.34 -14.66
N ASN A 185 15.75 3.96 -14.21
CA ASN A 185 17.09 3.36 -14.23
C ASN A 185 17.12 2.03 -13.47
N GLN A 186 16.49 1.97 -12.28
CA GLN A 186 16.39 0.72 -11.53
C GLN A 186 15.58 -0.33 -12.29
N ILE A 187 14.42 0.03 -12.84
CA ILE A 187 13.59 -0.89 -13.62
C ILE A 187 14.36 -1.45 -14.82
N ASP A 188 15.12 -0.61 -15.53
CA ASP A 188 15.90 -1.05 -16.68
C ASP A 188 17.10 -1.90 -16.30
N TYR A 189 17.79 -1.59 -15.20
CA TYR A 189 18.86 -2.42 -14.65
C TYR A 189 18.35 -3.83 -14.33
N HIS A 190 17.24 -3.95 -13.58
CA HIS A 190 16.66 -5.24 -13.23
C HIS A 190 16.01 -5.95 -14.43
N GLY A 191 15.60 -5.19 -15.44
CA GLY A 191 14.95 -5.67 -16.66
C GLY A 191 15.88 -6.02 -17.82
N ALA A 192 17.20 -5.90 -17.65
CA ALA A 192 18.17 -6.03 -18.74
C ALA A 192 18.09 -7.39 -19.47
N HIS A 193 17.68 -8.45 -18.77
CA HIS A 193 17.64 -9.81 -19.32
C HIS A 193 16.24 -10.25 -19.78
N CYS A 194 15.22 -9.40 -19.59
CA CYS A 194 13.83 -9.74 -19.89
C CYS A 194 13.47 -9.69 -21.38
N ALA A 195 14.30 -9.05 -22.21
CA ALA A 195 14.13 -9.06 -23.66
C ALA A 195 14.61 -10.36 -24.31
N ALA A 196 15.58 -11.05 -23.70
CA ALA A 196 16.15 -12.29 -24.26
C ALA A 196 15.21 -13.51 -24.12
N THR A 197 14.32 -13.48 -23.12
CA THR A 197 13.39 -14.59 -22.82
C THR A 197 12.11 -14.54 -23.67
N ALA A 198 11.68 -13.35 -24.11
CA ALA A 198 10.54 -13.20 -25.02
C ALA A 198 10.82 -13.82 -26.40
N THR A 199 12.03 -13.66 -26.92
CA THR A 199 12.45 -14.23 -28.21
C THR A 199 12.60 -15.76 -28.15
N ALA A 200 12.98 -16.32 -27.00
CA ALA A 200 13.12 -17.77 -26.82
C ALA A 200 11.77 -18.50 -26.77
N THR A 201 10.73 -17.86 -26.24
CA THR A 201 9.38 -18.47 -26.13
C THR A 201 8.61 -18.41 -27.46
N ALA A 202 8.87 -17.39 -28.29
CA ALA A 202 8.31 -17.27 -29.63
C ALA A 202 8.97 -18.21 -30.67
N ALA A 203 10.11 -18.83 -30.33
CA ALA A 203 10.91 -19.66 -31.24
C ALA A 203 10.67 -21.18 -31.08
N THR A 204 9.53 -21.61 -30.53
CA THR A 204 9.08 -23.00 -30.76
C THR A 204 8.35 -23.04 -32.10
N PRO A 205 8.96 -23.48 -33.21
CA PRO A 205 8.20 -23.70 -34.43
C PRO A 205 7.16 -24.76 -34.12
N ALA A 206 5.89 -24.42 -34.32
CA ALA A 206 4.84 -25.43 -34.42
C ALA A 206 5.30 -26.46 -35.48
N PRO A 207 5.23 -27.78 -35.24
CA PRO A 207 5.52 -28.75 -36.27
C PRO A 207 4.52 -28.52 -37.42
N SER A 208 5.02 -28.03 -38.54
CA SER A 208 4.27 -27.89 -39.79
C SER A 208 3.85 -29.28 -40.26
N THR A 209 2.66 -29.73 -39.86
CA THR A 209 1.96 -30.80 -40.57
C THR A 209 1.57 -30.27 -41.94
N VAL A 210 2.39 -30.61 -42.94
CA VAL A 210 2.04 -30.52 -44.35
C VAL A 210 0.84 -31.45 -44.58
N ALA A 211 -0.34 -30.89 -44.75
CA ALA A 211 -1.52 -31.62 -45.18
C ALA A 211 -1.48 -31.81 -46.71
N PRO A 212 -1.47 -33.05 -47.24
CA PRO A 212 -1.65 -33.25 -48.66
C PRO A 212 -3.11 -32.98 -49.06
N SER A 213 -3.27 -32.14 -50.07
CA SER A 213 -4.56 -31.84 -50.70
C SER A 213 -5.05 -33.04 -51.50
N GLY A 214 -6.04 -33.76 -50.97
CA GLY A 214 -6.82 -34.77 -51.70
C GLY A 214 -8.28 -34.33 -51.81
N ARG A 215 -8.74 -34.02 -53.03
CA ARG A 215 -10.16 -33.84 -53.35
C ARG A 215 -10.84 -35.21 -53.35
N SER A 216 -11.96 -35.34 -52.65
CA SER A 216 -13.00 -36.30 -53.02
C SER A 216 -14.37 -35.81 -52.56
N SER A 217 -15.29 -35.80 -53.52
CA SER A 217 -16.69 -35.44 -53.40
C SER A 217 -17.50 -36.58 -52.76
N GLY A 218 -18.51 -36.25 -51.93
CA GLY A 218 -19.51 -37.21 -51.49
C GLY A 218 -20.43 -36.72 -50.35
N SER A 219 -21.63 -36.26 -50.75
CA SER A 219 -22.95 -36.08 -50.08
C SER A 219 -23.18 -36.14 -48.54
N PRO A 220 -24.22 -35.45 -48.05
CA PRO A 220 -24.45 -35.20 -46.62
C PRO A 220 -25.17 -36.35 -45.93
N SER A 221 -24.80 -36.62 -44.67
CA SER A 221 -25.63 -37.39 -43.74
C SER A 221 -25.87 -36.56 -42.49
N VAL A 222 -27.15 -36.25 -42.31
CA VAL A 222 -27.75 -35.63 -41.13
C VAL A 222 -27.84 -36.71 -40.05
N ILE A 223 -27.24 -36.51 -38.87
CA ILE A 223 -27.69 -37.17 -37.63
C ILE A 223 -27.52 -36.21 -36.46
N SER A 224 -28.63 -36.07 -35.75
CA SER A 224 -28.97 -35.32 -34.54
C SER A 224 -27.97 -35.27 -33.39
N SER A 225 -27.93 -34.10 -32.75
CA SER A 225 -27.41 -33.84 -31.40
C SER A 225 -28.27 -34.50 -30.30
N PRO A 226 -27.68 -35.03 -29.22
CA PRO A 226 -28.39 -35.23 -27.96
C PRO A 226 -28.17 -34.05 -26.99
N PRO A 227 -29.14 -33.75 -26.09
CA PRO A 227 -29.08 -32.62 -25.17
C PRO A 227 -28.17 -32.86 -23.96
N PRO A 228 -27.76 -31.80 -23.24
CA PRO A 228 -26.92 -31.91 -22.05
C PRO A 228 -27.69 -32.48 -20.85
N ARG A 229 -27.03 -33.39 -20.12
CA ARG A 229 -27.50 -33.92 -18.84
C ARG A 229 -27.30 -32.88 -17.74
N THR A 230 -28.40 -32.53 -17.08
CA THR A 230 -28.45 -31.82 -15.81
C THR A 230 -28.06 -32.77 -14.66
N SER A 231 -27.01 -32.45 -13.91
CA SER A 231 -26.75 -32.96 -12.56
C SER A 231 -27.08 -31.82 -11.59
N SER A 232 -28.29 -31.81 -11.03
CA SER A 232 -28.67 -32.43 -9.75
C SER A 232 -27.89 -31.87 -8.57
N THR A 233 -28.52 -30.89 -7.93
CA THR A 233 -28.39 -30.52 -6.53
C THR A 233 -28.53 -31.75 -5.63
N ALA A 234 -27.59 -31.93 -4.71
CA ALA A 234 -27.78 -32.73 -3.51
C ALA A 234 -27.05 -32.04 -2.35
N ALA A 235 -27.84 -31.44 -1.47
CA ALA A 235 -27.46 -31.07 -0.13
C ALA A 235 -27.43 -32.35 0.74
N ALA A 236 -26.37 -32.53 1.52
CA ALA A 236 -26.41 -33.28 2.78
C ALA A 236 -25.21 -32.82 3.64
N THR A 237 -25.46 -32.01 4.66
CA THR A 237 -25.44 -32.40 6.08
C THR A 237 -24.13 -33.08 6.53
N GLY A 238 -23.35 -32.33 7.30
CA GLY A 238 -22.15 -32.82 7.97
C GLY A 238 -21.69 -31.84 9.04
N ALA A 239 -22.54 -31.60 10.03
CA ALA A 239 -22.17 -30.92 11.26
C ALA A 239 -21.09 -31.73 11.99
N ARG A 240 -19.95 -31.10 12.29
CA ARG A 240 -19.14 -31.46 13.45
C ARG A 240 -18.66 -30.20 14.12
N ALA A 241 -19.30 -29.93 15.25
CA ALA A 241 -18.88 -28.96 16.24
C ALA A 241 -17.49 -29.35 16.76
N SER A 242 -16.55 -28.41 16.69
CA SER A 242 -15.32 -28.45 17.49
C SER A 242 -15.50 -27.46 18.62
N THR A 243 -15.61 -28.03 19.80
CA THR A 243 -15.83 -27.42 21.10
C THR A 243 -14.74 -26.41 21.43
N VAL A 244 -15.16 -25.18 21.77
CA VAL A 244 -14.32 -24.16 22.41
C VAL A 244 -14.34 -24.43 23.93
N PRO A 245 -13.19 -24.61 24.60
CA PRO A 245 -13.15 -24.46 26.05
C PRO A 245 -12.97 -22.98 26.43
N SER A 246 -13.95 -22.44 27.15
CA SER A 246 -13.88 -21.15 27.85
C SER A 246 -13.10 -21.28 29.19
N PRO A 247 -12.66 -20.18 29.80
CA PRO A 247 -11.48 -20.14 30.67
C PRO A 247 -11.75 -20.56 32.11
N ALA A 248 -10.74 -21.16 32.74
CA ALA A 248 -10.71 -21.41 34.18
C ALA A 248 -10.43 -20.12 34.96
N THR A 249 -11.24 -19.90 35.99
CA THR A 249 -11.19 -18.79 36.95
C THR A 249 -10.30 -19.14 38.16
N ALA A 250 -9.66 -18.09 38.72
CA ALA A 250 -9.13 -17.90 40.09
C ALA A 250 -7.62 -18.22 40.36
N PRO A 251 -6.97 -17.57 41.36
CA PRO A 251 -7.52 -16.65 42.37
C PRO A 251 -6.80 -15.28 42.52
N HIS A 252 -7.53 -14.40 43.20
CA HIS A 252 -7.15 -13.10 43.77
C HIS A 252 -5.99 -13.27 44.76
N VAL A 253 -4.89 -12.55 44.56
CA VAL A 253 -3.85 -12.38 45.60
C VAL A 253 -4.03 -10.99 46.18
N ASP A 254 -4.48 -10.98 47.43
CA ASP A 254 -4.52 -9.83 48.31
C ASP A 254 -3.27 -9.88 49.18
N THR A 255 -2.35 -8.93 49.01
CA THR A 255 -1.24 -8.69 49.95
C THR A 255 -0.94 -7.20 50.03
N GLY A 256 -1.65 -6.54 50.93
CA GLY A 256 -1.05 -5.96 52.13
C GLY A 256 0.11 -4.97 51.94
N ALA A 257 -0.20 -3.70 52.18
CA ALA A 257 0.75 -2.63 52.43
C ALA A 257 1.60 -2.87 53.68
N THR A 258 2.89 -2.52 53.61
CA THR A 258 3.64 -1.94 54.75
C THR A 258 4.66 -0.93 54.23
N ALA A 259 4.48 0.33 54.64
CA ALA A 259 5.45 1.39 54.53
C ALA A 259 6.58 1.19 55.57
N SER A 260 7.82 1.44 55.16
CA SER A 260 8.96 1.61 56.08
C SER A 260 9.91 2.66 55.50
N THR A 261 9.91 3.83 56.13
CA THR A 261 10.93 4.89 55.99
C THR A 261 12.00 4.65 57.07
N PRO A 262 13.30 4.88 56.78
CA PRO A 262 14.28 5.09 57.85
C PRO A 262 14.68 6.57 57.95
N THR A 263 14.79 6.99 59.21
CA THR A 263 15.46 8.18 59.75
C THR A 263 16.95 8.25 59.40
#